data_AF-A0A379Z3S5-F1
#
_entry.id   AF-A0A379Z3S5-F1
#
_cell.length_a   1.000
_cell.length_b   1.000
_cell.length_c   1.000
_cell.angle_alpha   90.00
_cell.angle_beta   90.00
_cell.angle_gamma   90.00
#
_symmetry.space_group_name_H-M   'P 1'
#
loop_
_entity.id
_entity.type
_entity.pdbx_description
1 polymer ?
#
loop_
_entity_poly.entity_id
_entity_poly.type
_entity_poly.pdbx_seq_one_letter_code
_entity_poly.pdbx_strand_id
1 'polypeptide(L)'
;MRAALALQGQFGKIGKALQHIHATYAEPLTLTQLAMLAGMSVPTFHSHFKAITQMPPMQYVKSVRLHQARMLMVRQQITAAAASYAVWL
;
A
#
# COMPACT_ATOMS: atom_id res chain seq x y z
N MET A 1 21.17 -7.34 19.83
CA MET A 1 19.92 -8.15 19.90
C MET A 1 18.62 -7.34 19.96
N ARG A 2 18.48 -6.22 20.71
CA ARG A 2 17.21 -5.46 20.81
C ARG A 2 16.69 -4.85 19.49
N ALA A 3 17.58 -4.41 18.60
CA ALA A 3 17.18 -3.79 17.33
C ALA A 3 16.49 -4.77 16.35
N ALA A 4 16.95 -6.02 16.28
CA ALA A 4 16.37 -7.03 15.39
C ALA A 4 14.97 -7.48 15.82
N LEU A 5 14.73 -7.60 17.13
CA LEU A 5 13.41 -7.91 17.69
C LEU A 5 12.41 -6.76 17.51
N ALA A 6 12.88 -5.52 17.64
CA ALA A 6 12.06 -4.33 17.36
C ALA A 6 11.64 -4.27 15.89
N LEU A 7 12.54 -4.63 14.98
CA LEU A 7 12.24 -4.77 13.56
C LEU A 7 11.17 -5.84 13.32
N GLN A 8 11.27 -7.04 13.91
CA GLN A 8 10.25 -8.09 13.77
C GLN A 8 8.83 -7.62 14.18
N GLY A 9 8.70 -6.89 15.29
CA GLY A 9 7.42 -6.31 15.72
C GLY A 9 6.91 -5.19 14.79
N GLN A 10 7.82 -4.40 14.23
CA GLN A 10 7.50 -3.34 13.27
C GLN A 10 7.13 -3.89 11.88
N PHE A 11 7.75 -4.99 11.45
CA PHE A 11 7.36 -5.73 10.24
C PHE A 11 5.91 -6.21 10.34
N GLY A 12 5.49 -6.75 11.50
CA GLY A 12 4.10 -7.15 11.72
C GLY A 12 3.10 -6.00 11.62
N LYS A 13 3.47 -4.81 12.12
CA LYS A 13 2.64 -3.60 12.05
C LYS A 13 2.51 -3.05 10.63
N ILE A 14 3.61 -3.01 9.87
CA ILE A 14 3.58 -2.62 8.44
C ILE A 14 2.86 -3.67 7.60
N GLY A 15 2.95 -4.96 7.96
CA GLY A 15 2.22 -6.05 7.32
C GLY A 15 0.72 -5.83 7.30
N LYS A 16 0.13 -5.34 8.40
CA LYS A 16 -1.31 -5.00 8.46
C LYS A 16 -1.69 -3.90 7.47
N ALA A 17 -0.87 -2.85 7.36
CA ALA A 17 -1.11 -1.79 6.40
C ALA A 17 -0.98 -2.29 4.95
N LEU A 18 0.01 -3.14 4.65
CA LEU A 18 0.16 -3.76 3.32
C LEU A 18 -1.04 -4.64 2.96
N GLN A 19 -1.48 -5.51 3.87
CA GLN A 19 -2.67 -6.33 3.67
C GLN A 19 -3.90 -5.48 3.37
N HIS A 20 -4.10 -4.39 4.13
CA HIS A 20 -5.19 -3.46 3.88
C HIS A 20 -5.10 -2.81 2.50
N ILE A 21 -3.93 -2.28 2.12
CA ILE A 21 -3.71 -1.68 0.78
C ILE A 21 -4.09 -2.67 -0.32
N HIS A 22 -3.66 -3.93 -0.23
CA HIS A 22 -3.97 -4.93 -1.26
C HIS A 22 -5.43 -5.38 -1.26
N ALA A 23 -6.12 -5.31 -0.11
CA ALA A 23 -7.53 -5.64 -0.02
C ALA A 23 -8.45 -4.52 -0.53
N THR A 24 -8.07 -3.26 -0.33
CA THR A 24 -8.92 -2.08 -0.58
C THR A 24 -8.29 -1.06 -1.54
N TYR A 25 -7.39 -1.51 -2.44
CA TYR A 25 -6.65 -0.61 -3.34
C TYR A 25 -7.55 0.27 -4.22
N ALA A 26 -8.77 -0.17 -4.53
CA ALA A 26 -9.73 0.56 -5.36
C ALA A 26 -10.47 1.68 -4.59
N GLU A 27 -10.36 1.71 -3.26
CA GLU A 27 -11.00 2.70 -2.40
C GLU A 27 -10.06 3.88 -2.09
N PRO A 28 -10.59 5.05 -1.69
CA PRO A 28 -9.76 6.15 -1.21
C PRO A 28 -8.95 5.74 0.03
N LEU A 29 -7.62 5.69 -0.11
CA LEU A 29 -6.69 5.39 0.98
C LEU A 29 -5.97 6.66 1.41
N THR A 30 -5.92 6.91 2.71
CA THR A 30 -5.20 8.07 3.28
C THR A 30 -3.99 7.63 4.10
N LEU A 31 -2.95 8.46 4.11
CA LEU A 31 -1.75 8.20 4.90
C LEU A 31 -2.07 8.08 6.40
N THR A 32 -3.02 8.88 6.89
CA THR A 32 -3.48 8.85 8.28
C THR A 32 -4.14 7.52 8.65
N GLN A 33 -5.06 7.00 7.82
CA GLN A 33 -5.68 5.69 8.06
C GLN A 33 -4.64 4.57 8.11
N LEU A 34 -3.71 4.55 7.15
CA LEU A 34 -2.68 3.51 7.09
C LEU A 34 -1.74 3.56 8.32
N ALA A 35 -1.39 4.76 8.77
CA ALA A 35 -0.62 4.95 10.00
C ALA A 35 -1.38 4.47 11.25
N MET A 36 -2.68 4.77 11.35
CA MET A 36 -3.53 4.30 12.45
C MET A 36 -3.63 2.76 12.47
N LEU A 37 -3.82 2.12 11.32
CA LEU A 37 -3.86 0.65 11.20
C LEU A 37 -2.56 -0.02 11.64
N ALA A 38 -1.43 0.63 11.37
CA ALA A 38 -0.11 0.19 11.83
C ALA A 38 0.16 0.54 13.32
N GLY A 39 -0.72 1.29 13.99
CA GLY A 39 -0.51 1.79 15.34
C GLY A 39 0.72 2.71 15.44
N MET A 40 0.87 3.59 14.45
CA MET A 40 2.00 4.52 14.32
C MET A 40 1.50 5.95 14.07
N SER A 41 2.30 6.94 14.45
CA SER A 41 2.12 8.30 13.95
C SER A 41 2.43 8.36 12.44
N VAL A 42 1.90 9.37 11.75
CA VAL A 42 2.12 9.55 10.30
C VAL A 42 3.61 9.60 9.93
N PRO A 43 4.48 10.38 10.62
CA PRO A 43 5.91 10.43 10.27
C PRO A 43 6.63 9.09 10.49
N THR A 44 6.35 8.39 11.60
CA THR A 44 6.94 7.08 11.91
C THR A 44 6.48 6.02 10.91
N PHE A 45 5.19 6.04 10.55
CA PHE A 45 4.67 5.15 9.52
C PHE A 45 5.37 5.38 8.18
N HIS A 46 5.48 6.64 7.75
CA HIS A 46 6.11 6.98 6.48
C HIS A 46 7.56 6.48 6.40
N SER A 47 8.38 6.74 7.44
CA SER A 47 9.79 6.33 7.44
C SER A 47 9.96 4.81 7.50
N HIS A 48 9.24 4.11 8.38
CA HIS A 48 9.31 2.65 8.48
C HIS A 48 8.78 1.95 7.22
N PHE A 49 7.65 2.41 6.67
CA PHE A 49 7.09 1.85 5.45
C PHE A 49 8.09 1.97 4.30
N LYS A 50 8.73 3.15 4.13
CA LYS A 50 9.76 3.35 3.11
C LYS A 50 10.99 2.50 3.36
N ALA A 51 11.44 2.34 4.61
CA ALA A 51 12.58 1.48 4.93
C ALA A 51 12.33 0.01 4.56
N ILE A 52 11.09 -0.47 4.71
CA ILE A 52 10.71 -1.86 4.45
C ILE A 52 10.40 -2.09 2.96
N THR A 53 9.62 -1.20 2.34
CA THR A 53 9.14 -1.37 0.96
C THR A 53 10.02 -0.68 -0.09
N GLN A 54 11.03 0.07 0.35
CA GLN A 54 11.87 0.96 -0.47
C GLN A 54 11.08 2.05 -1.20
N MET A 55 9.81 2.28 -0.83
CA MET A 55 8.92 3.22 -1.50
C MET A 55 8.07 4.01 -0.50
N PRO A 56 7.79 5.31 -0.73
CA PRO A 56 6.82 6.05 0.07
C PRO A 56 5.42 5.40 0.01
N PRO A 57 4.63 5.42 1.10
CA PRO A 57 3.35 4.71 1.17
C PRO A 57 2.37 5.04 0.03
N MET A 58 2.19 6.33 -0.27
CA MET A 58 1.24 6.75 -1.31
C MET A 58 1.74 6.43 -2.73
N GLN A 59 3.06 6.34 -2.93
CA GLN A 59 3.60 5.86 -4.21
C GLN A 59 3.38 4.35 -4.35
N TYR A 60 3.49 3.59 -3.26
CA TYR A 60 3.19 2.16 -3.26
C TYR A 60 1.73 1.89 -3.62
N VAL A 61 0.78 2.62 -3.02
CA VAL A 61 -0.65 2.53 -3.37
C VAL A 61 -0.88 2.78 -4.87
N LYS A 62 -0.25 3.83 -5.43
CA LYS A 62 -0.34 4.12 -6.88
C LYS A 62 0.22 2.98 -7.72
N SER A 63 1.37 2.41 -7.32
CA SER A 63 1.98 1.27 -8.02
C SER A 63 1.06 0.04 -8.00
N VAL A 64 0.44 -0.26 -6.85
CA VAL A 64 -0.54 -1.35 -6.73
C VAL A 64 -1.73 -1.12 -7.65
N ARG A 65 -2.34 0.07 -7.62
CA ARG A 65 -3.47 0.43 -8.50
C ARG A 65 -3.14 0.28 -9.97
N LEU A 66 -1.99 0.81 -10.40
CA LEU A 66 -1.56 0.71 -11.79
C LEU A 66 -1.30 -0.75 -12.22
N HIS A 67 -0.67 -1.54 -11.35
CA HIS A 67 -0.46 -2.95 -11.60
C HIS A 67 -1.79 -3.69 -11.76
N GLN A 68 -2.74 -3.47 -10.85
CA GLN A 68 -4.07 -4.10 -10.93
C GLN A 68 -4.84 -3.67 -12.19
N ALA A 69 -4.78 -2.38 -12.57
CA ALA A 69 -5.37 -1.92 -13.83
C ALA A 69 -4.81 -2.68 -15.04
N ARG A 70 -3.48 -2.81 -15.12
CA ARG A 70 -2.82 -3.59 -16.17
C ARG A 70 -3.29 -5.04 -16.17
N MET A 71 -3.39 -5.67 -15.00
CA MET A 71 -3.87 -7.04 -14.87
C MET A 71 -5.32 -7.20 -15.34
N LEU A 72 -6.19 -6.22 -15.04
CA LEU A 72 -7.58 -6.21 -15.50
C LEU A 72 -7.70 -6.05 -17.02
N MET A 73 -6.90 -5.15 -17.63
CA MET A 73 -6.85 -4.98 -19.10
C MET A 73 -6.51 -6.29 -19.80
N VAL A 74 -5.50 -7.02 -19.30
CA VAL A 74 -5.06 -8.29 -19.89
C VAL A 74 -6.11 -9.39 -19.71
N ARG A 75 -6.76 -9.46 -18.55
CA ARG A 75 -7.69 -10.55 -18.22
C ARG A 75 -9.07 -10.44 -18.88
N GLN A 76 -9.57 -9.23 -19.09
CA GLN A 76 -10.97 -9.02 -19.48
C GLN A 76 -11.13 -8.44 -20.90
N GLN A 77 -10.05 -8.26 -21.68
CA GLN A 77 -10.06 -7.54 -22.97
C GLN A 77 -10.74 -6.16 -22.93
N ILE A 78 -10.87 -5.56 -21.74
CA ILE A 78 -11.40 -4.21 -21.58
C ILE A 78 -10.36 -3.20 -22.00
N THR A 79 -10.83 -2.17 -22.71
CA THR A 79 -9.99 -1.07 -23.19
C THR A 79 -9.31 -0.34 -22.03
N ALA A 80 -8.16 0.30 -22.30
CA ALA A 80 -7.39 1.04 -21.30
C ALA A 80 -8.21 2.07 -20.50
N ALA A 81 -9.23 2.65 -21.14
CA ALA A 81 -10.16 3.60 -20.52
C ALA A 81 -10.99 2.97 -19.39
N ALA A 82 -11.53 1.76 -19.59
CA ALA A 82 -12.35 1.09 -18.58
C ALA A 82 -11.52 0.62 -17.38
N ALA A 83 -10.30 0.13 -17.61
CA ALA A 83 -9.42 -0.30 -16.53
C ALA A 83 -8.90 0.86 -15.67
N SER A 84 -8.70 2.03 -16.27
CA SER A 84 -8.30 3.25 -15.53
C SER A 84 -9.40 3.73 -14.58
N TYR A 85 -10.68 3.62 -14.99
CA TYR A 85 -11.83 3.98 -14.16
C TYR A 85 -11.98 3.06 -12.94
N ALA A 86 -11.67 1.77 -13.10
CA ALA A 86 -11.74 0.78 -12.02
C ALA A 86 -10.71 0.99 -10.89
N VAL A 87 -9.65 1.77 -11.14
CA VAL A 87 -8.55 1.95 -10.16
C VAL A 87 -8.35 3.39 -9.67
N TRP A 88 -9.16 4.36 -10.11
CA TRP A 88 -9.01 5.80 -9.81
C TRP A 88 -7.54 6.24 -9.75
N LEU A 89 -6.95 6.42 -10.95
CA LEU A 89 -5.64 7.05 -11.13
C LEU A 89 -5.62 8.51 -10.66
#